data_AF-A0A2M7X5X5-F1
#
_entry.id   AF-A0A2M7X5X5-F1
#
_cell.length_a   1.000
_cell.length_b   1.000
_cell.length_c   1.000
_cell.angle_alpha   90.00
_cell.angle_beta   90.00
_cell.angle_gamma   90.00
#
_symmetry.space_group_name_H-M   'P 1'
#
loop_
_entity.id
_entity.type
_entity.pdbx_description
1 polymer ?
#
loop_
_entity_poly.entity_id
_entity_poly.type
_entity_poly.pdbx_seq_one_letter_code
_entity_poly.pdbx_strand_id
1 'polypeptide(L)' 'WREARGRFGSGGDFLFGGFSLADAFYAPVVTRLLTYGLPLAGVERAYVEAVMALPAMREWCSAARAESWTIAAADQVGH' A
#
# COMPACT_ATOMS: atom_id res chain seq x y z
N TRP A 1 -6.33 2.24 -10.77
CA TRP A 1 -6.81 0.89 -10.39
C TRP A 1 -8.16 0.52 -11.01
N ARG A 2 -9.21 1.37 -10.96
CA ARG A 2 -10.56 1.02 -11.48
C ARG A 2 -10.55 0.56 -12.92
N GLU A 3 -9.92 1.35 -13.80
CA GLU A 3 -9.84 1.02 -15.22
C GLU A 3 -9.08 -0.28 -15.47
N ALA A 4 -7.88 -0.42 -14.88
CA ALA A 4 -7.06 -1.63 -15.01
C ALA A 4 -7.83 -2.88 -14.56
N ARG A 5 -8.48 -2.84 -13.39
CA ARG A 5 -9.30 -3.95 -12.90
C ARG A 5 -10.53 -4.21 -13.76
N GLY A 6 -11.20 -3.17 -14.25
CA GLY A 6 -12.36 -3.33 -15.12
C GLY A 6 -12.02 -3.96 -16.47
N ARG A 7 -10.82 -3.68 -17.00
CA ARG A 7 -10.38 -4.18 -18.31
C ARG A 7 -9.63 -5.51 -18.24
N PHE A 8 -8.86 -5.74 -17.18
CA PHE A 8 -7.89 -6.84 -17.10
C PHE A 8 -7.92 -7.59 -15.76
N GLY A 9 -8.76 -7.18 -14.82
CA GLY A 9 -8.82 -7.78 -13.48
C GLY A 9 -9.54 -9.13 -13.42
N SER A 10 -10.00 -9.67 -14.55
CA SER A 10 -10.67 -10.97 -14.57
C SER A 10 -9.72 -12.07 -14.07
N GLY A 11 -10.17 -12.88 -13.12
CA GLY A 11 -9.39 -14.00 -12.60
C GLY A 11 -8.67 -13.74 -11.28
N GLY A 12 -8.89 -12.60 -10.62
CA GLY A 12 -8.49 -12.42 -9.23
C GLY A 12 -8.65 -11.02 -8.68
N ASP A 13 -8.07 -10.79 -7.51
CA ASP A 13 -8.30 -9.60 -6.70
C ASP A 13 -7.28 -8.48 -6.94
N PHE A 14 -6.38 -8.62 -7.92
CA PHE A 14 -5.33 -7.65 -8.23
C PHE A 14 -5.59 -6.88 -9.52
N LEU A 15 -4.72 -5.92 -9.85
CA LEU A 15 -4.94 -5.00 -10.99
C LEU A 15 -5.14 -5.73 -12.33
N PHE A 16 -4.47 -6.87 -12.51
CA PHE A 16 -4.51 -7.70 -13.71
C PHE A 16 -4.95 -9.15 -13.39
N GLY A 17 -5.80 -9.30 -12.38
CA GLY A 17 -6.31 -10.59 -11.90
C GLY A 17 -5.38 -11.22 -10.86
N GLY A 18 -4.26 -11.76 -11.32
CA GLY A 18 -3.19 -12.28 -10.44
C GLY A 18 -2.29 -11.17 -9.90
N PHE A 19 -1.58 -11.45 -8.79
CA PHE A 19 -0.58 -10.52 -8.25
C PHE A 19 0.52 -10.25 -9.28
N SER A 20 0.90 -8.97 -9.41
CA SER A 20 1.87 -8.52 -10.40
C SER A 20 2.80 -7.42 -9.87
N LEU A 21 3.84 -7.08 -10.65
CA LEU A 21 4.71 -5.94 -10.39
C LEU A 21 3.95 -4.62 -10.24
N ALA A 22 2.81 -4.46 -10.93
CA ALA A 22 1.99 -3.27 -10.79
C ALA A 22 1.43 -3.14 -9.36
N ASP A 23 1.04 -4.24 -8.73
CA ASP A 23 0.52 -4.25 -7.36
C ASP A 23 1.63 -3.90 -6.35
N ALA A 24 2.84 -4.43 -6.55
CA ALA A 24 4.00 -4.06 -5.75
C ALA A 24 4.32 -2.57 -5.85
N PHE A 25 4.26 -1.99 -7.05
CA PHE A 25 4.48 -0.56 -7.26
C PHE A 25 3.40 0.31 -6.60
N TYR A 26 2.14 -0.16 -6.55
CA TYR A 26 1.02 0.55 -5.93
C TYR A 26 0.88 0.31 -4.42
N ALA A 27 1.61 -0.64 -3.82
CA ALA A 27 1.58 -0.91 -2.39
C ALA A 27 1.83 0.33 -1.51
N PRO A 28 2.79 1.23 -1.80
CA PRO A 28 2.96 2.48 -1.05
C PRO A 28 1.81 3.48 -1.19
N VAL A 29 1.01 3.39 -2.26
CA VAL A 29 -0.20 4.21 -2.40
C VAL A 29 -1.30 3.64 -1.51
N VAL A 30 -1.47 2.32 -1.51
CA VAL A 30 -2.41 1.60 -0.63
C VAL A 30 -2.17 1.95 0.85
N THR A 31 -0.92 1.97 1.30
CA THR A 31 -0.61 2.34 2.69
C THR A 31 -1.01 3.79 3.01
N ARG A 32 -0.80 4.75 2.11
CA ARG A 32 -1.22 6.15 2.32
C ARG A 32 -2.73 6.32 2.42
N LEU A 33 -3.51 5.57 1.63
CA LEU A 33 -4.97 5.58 1.72
C LEU A 33 -5.43 5.18 3.13
N LEU A 34 -4.75 4.19 3.73
CA LEU A 34 -5.02 3.72 5.10
C LEU A 34 -4.53 4.72 6.15
N THR A 35 -3.30 5.22 6.03
CA THR A 35 -2.72 6.18 6.98
C THR A 35 -3.52 7.48 7.05
N TYR A 36 -4.03 7.97 5.93
CA TYR A 36 -4.84 9.20 5.88
C TYR A 36 -6.34 8.96 6.13
N GLY A 37 -6.76 7.71 6.34
CA GLY A 37 -8.15 7.38 6.66
C GLY A 37 -9.14 7.77 5.56
N LEU A 38 -8.73 7.73 4.29
CA LEU A 38 -9.61 8.12 3.19
C LEU A 38 -10.79 7.14 3.07
N PRO A 39 -12.02 7.63 2.82
CA PRO A 39 -13.17 6.75 2.68
C PRO A 39 -13.04 5.90 1.41
N LEU A 40 -12.93 4.58 1.59
CA LEU A 40 -12.89 3.60 0.50
C LEU A 40 -14.19 2.79 0.45
N ALA A 41 -14.71 2.58 -0.76
CA ALA A 41 -15.89 1.78 -1.03
C ALA A 41 -15.71 0.93 -2.30
N GLY A 42 -16.48 -0.16 -2.41
CA GLY A 42 -16.50 -1.00 -3.61
C GLY A 42 -15.12 -1.49 -4.05
N VAL A 43 -14.76 -1.19 -5.31
CA VAL A 43 -13.53 -1.66 -5.97
C VAL A 43 -12.27 -1.16 -5.25
N GLU A 44 -12.29 0.06 -4.70
CA GLU A 44 -11.15 0.61 -3.97
C GLU A 44 -10.85 -0.22 -2.73
N ARG A 45 -11.90 -0.50 -1.95
CA ARG A 45 -11.80 -1.23 -0.70
C ARG A 45 -11.33 -2.66 -0.95
N ALA A 46 -11.97 -3.34 -1.91
CA ALA A 46 -11.60 -4.71 -2.28
C ALA A 46 -10.14 -4.81 -2.73
N TYR A 47 -9.65 -3.84 -3.50
CA TYR A 47 -8.25 -3.82 -3.93
C TYR A 47 -7.28 -3.58 -2.77
N VAL A 48 -7.58 -2.61 -1.91
CA VAL A 48 -6.77 -2.32 -0.72
C VAL A 48 -6.69 -3.53 0.20
N GLU A 49 -7.82 -4.20 0.45
CA GLU A 49 -7.87 -5.42 1.27
C GLU A 49 -7.04 -6.56 0.66
N ALA A 50 -7.12 -6.77 -0.66
CA ALA A 50 -6.33 -7.78 -1.36
C ALA A 50 -4.81 -7.55 -1.24
N VAL A 51 -4.37 -6.30 -1.43
CA VAL A 51 -2.95 -5.94 -1.27
C VAL A 51 -2.49 -6.12 0.18
N MET A 52 -3.30 -5.71 1.16
CA MET A 52 -2.96 -5.85 2.58
C MET A 52 -2.98 -7.30 3.09
N ALA A 53 -3.70 -8.20 2.41
CA ALA A 53 -3.74 -9.62 2.75
C ALA A 53 -2.48 -10.39 2.35
N LEU A 54 -1.64 -9.84 1.45
CA LEU A 54 -0.41 -10.48 1.00
C LEU A 54 0.56 -10.73 2.16
N PRO A 55 1.14 -11.94 2.29
CA PRO A 55 2.15 -12.23 3.32
C PRO A 55 3.32 -11.25 3.29
N ALA A 56 3.86 -10.97 2.10
CA ALA A 56 4.94 -10.01 1.91
C ALA A 56 4.56 -8.58 2.34
N MET A 57 3.30 -8.17 2.15
CA MET A 57 2.82 -6.86 2.60
C MET A 57 2.76 -6.79 4.13
N ARG A 58 2.33 -7.87 4.78
CA ARG A 58 2.28 -7.99 6.25
C ARG A 58 3.68 -7.96 6.83
N GLU A 59 4.62 -8.67 6.23
CA GLU A 59 6.04 -8.65 6.61
C GLU A 59 6.63 -7.26 6.47
N TRP A 60 6.42 -6.62 5.31
CA TRP A 60 6.92 -5.26 5.06
C TRP A 60 6.33 -4.23 6.03
N CYS A 61 5.01 -4.29 6.31
CA CYS A 61 4.38 -3.44 7.32
C CYS A 61 4.91 -3.69 8.73
N SER A 62 5.22 -4.95 9.07
CA SER A 62 5.82 -5.31 10.35
C SER A 62 7.24 -4.75 10.48
N ALA A 63 8.06 -4.85 9.42
CA ALA A 63 9.39 -4.29 9.38
C ALA A 63 9.37 -2.75 9.49
N ALA A 64 8.46 -2.08 8.78
CA ALA A 64 8.29 -0.63 8.87
C ALA A 64 7.87 -0.16 10.28
N ARG A 65 7.08 -0.96 11.02
CA ARG A 65 6.75 -0.66 12.43
C ARG A 65 7.92 -0.88 13.39
N ALA A 66 8.86 -1.76 13.02
CA ALA A 66 10.06 -2.05 13.81
C ALA A 66 11.18 -1.02 13.56
N GLU A 67 11.14 -0.26 12.46
CA GLU A 67 12.05 0.85 12.20
C GLU A 67 11.81 2.01 13.18
N SER A 68 12.54 2.00 14.30
CA SER A 68 12.54 3.04 15.33
C SER A 68 13.51 4.19 15.02
N TRP A 69 13.72 4.56 13.74
CA TRP A 69 14.63 5.65 13.41
C TRP A 69 13.98 7.01 13.70
N THR A 70 14.11 7.46 14.94
CA THR A 70 13.89 8.86 15.30
C THR A 70 15.08 9.65 14.75
N ILE A 71 14.86 10.52 13.77
CA ILE A 71 15.86 11.54 13.43
C ILE A 71 15.86 12.51 14.62
N ALA A 72 16.86 12.45 15.50
CA ALA A 72 17.10 13.49 16.46
C ALA A 72 17.24 14.82 15.70
N ALA A 73 16.43 15.80 16.07
CA ALA A 73 16.31 17.10 15.40
C ALA A 73 17.70 17.68 15.10
N ALA A 74 17.95 17.99 13.83
CA ALA A 74 19.09 18.78 13.41
C ALA A 74 18.81 20.27 13.70
N ASP A 75 18.80 20.64 14.98
CA ASP A 75 18.89 22.03 15.42
C ASP A 75 20.27 22.24 16.07
N GLN A 76 21.29 22.36 15.23
CA GLN A 76 22.48 23.15 15.57
C GLN A 76 22.67 24.19 14.46
N VAL A 77 21.91 25.28 14.56
CA VAL A 77 22.19 26.50 13.82
C VAL A 77 23.02 27.41 14.72
N GLY A 78 24.32 27.48 14.41
CA GLY A 78 25.20 28.66 14.51
C GLY A 78 25.32 29.39 15.85
N HIS A 79 26.48 29.23 16.50
CA HIS A 79 27.09 30.29 17.30
C HIS A 79 27.96 31.18 16.42
#